data_AF-A0A2W6NXB4-F1
#
_entry.id   AF-A0A2W6NXB4-F1
#
_cell.length_a   1.000
_cell.length_b   1.000
_cell.length_c   1.000
_cell.angle_alpha   90.00
_cell.angle_beta   90.00
_cell.angle_gamma   90.00
#
_symmetry.space_group_name_H-M   'P 1'
#
loop_
_entity.id
_entity.type
_entity.pdbx_description
1 polymer ?
#
loop_
_entity_poly.entity_id
_entity_poly.type
_entity_poly.pdbx_seq_one_letter_code
_entity_poly.pdbx_strand_id
1 'polypeptide(L)' 'RGTTNNAHIINHGNQEVYGGVSNGSLIDTGGHQEVSGHGSYQGQANNTVINGGSQTISEGGISTGTIINDKGTMS' A
#
# COMPACT_ATOMS: atom_id res chain seq x y z
N ARG A 1 13.24 6.27 8.61
CA ARG A 1 11.96 5.86 7.98
C ARG A 1 12.15 4.42 7.50
N GLY A 2 11.19 3.53 7.74
CA GLY A 2 11.30 2.14 7.31
C GLY A 2 11.08 1.97 5.81
N THR A 3 11.68 0.93 5.23
CA THR A 3 11.45 0.55 3.83
C THR A 3 11.07 -0.92 3.78
N THR A 4 10.00 -1.24 3.04
CA THR A 4 9.62 -2.61 2.69
C THR A 4 9.70 -2.77 1.18
N ASN A 5 10.15 -3.93 0.72
CA ASN A 5 10.22 -4.24 -0.70
C ASN A 5 9.50 -5.57 -0.93
N ASN A 6 8.70 -5.63 -2.00
CA ASN A 6 8.04 -6.82 -2.50
C ASN A 6 7.17 -7.51 -1.45
N ALA A 7 6.44 -6.73 -0.64
CA ALA A 7 5.53 -7.28 0.35
C ALA A 7 4.36 -7.97 -0.35
N HIS A 8 4.04 -9.19 0.07
CA HIS A 8 2.85 -9.91 -0.38
C HIS A 8 1.82 -9.91 0.75
N ILE A 9 0.70 -9.21 0.53
CA ILE A 9 -0.36 -9.00 1.50
C ILE A 9 -1.57 -9.82 1.04
N ILE A 10 -1.88 -10.87 1.81
CA ILE A 10 -2.92 -11.86 1.52
C ILE A 10 -3.80 -12.05 2.75
N ASN A 11 -5.05 -12.49 2.57
CA ASN A 11 -5.89 -13.08 3.63
C ASN A 11 -5.82 -12.38 5.00
N HIS A 12 -6.51 -11.24 5.15
CA HIS A 12 -6.53 -10.40 6.36
C HIS A 12 -5.17 -9.81 6.75
N GLY A 13 -4.12 -9.99 5.94
CA GLY A 13 -2.86 -9.30 6.09
C GLY A 13 -3.06 -7.79 5.99
N ASN A 14 -2.41 -7.04 6.88
CA ASN A 14 -2.43 -5.59 6.90
C ASN A 14 -1.00 -5.06 6.88
N GLN A 15 -0.70 -4.16 5.95
CA GLN A 15 0.55 -3.41 5.93
C GLN A 15 0.28 -1.93 6.17
N GLU A 16 0.96 -1.36 7.17
CA GLU A 16 0.92 0.08 7.43
C GLU A 16 2.22 0.74 6.97
N VAL A 17 2.11 1.68 6.04
CA VAL A 17 3.22 2.49 5.52
C VAL A 17 3.12 3.88 6.11
N TYR A 18 3.53 4.01 7.38
CA TYR A 18 3.41 5.25 8.15
C TYR A 18 4.70 6.11 8.10
N GLY A 19 4.71 7.12 7.24
CA GLY A 19 5.90 7.94 6.95
C GLY A 19 7.09 7.12 6.40
N GLY A 20 6.83 5.90 5.93
CA GLY A 20 7.78 4.95 5.36
C GLY A 20 7.64 4.81 3.85
N VAL A 21 8.37 3.86 3.28
CA VAL A 21 8.30 3.55 1.84
C VAL A 21 8.01 2.06 1.63
N SER A 22 7.12 1.72 0.72
CA SER A 22 6.81 0.36 0.29
C SER A 22 6.94 0.25 -1.22
N ASN A 23 7.79 -0.66 -1.72
CA ASN A 23 8.03 -0.82 -3.15
C ASN A 23 7.56 -2.19 -3.64
N GLY A 24 6.74 -2.22 -4.69
CA GLY A 24 6.35 -3.44 -5.38
C GLY A 24 5.45 -4.35 -4.56
N SER A 25 4.59 -3.81 -3.70
CA SER A 25 3.65 -4.63 -2.92
C SER A 25 2.64 -5.32 -3.82
N LEU A 26 2.31 -6.57 -3.54
CA LEU A 26 1.19 -7.30 -4.12
C LEU A 26 0.10 -7.45 -3.06
N ILE A 27 -1.10 -6.95 -3.33
CA ILE A 27 -2.25 -7.01 -2.44
C ILE A 27 -3.32 -7.91 -3.06
N ASP A 28 -3.37 -9.16 -2.64
CA ASP A 28 -4.40 -10.10 -3.10
C ASP A 28 -5.70 -9.96 -2.29
N THR A 29 -6.72 -10.71 -2.71
CA THR A 29 -8.03 -10.74 -2.04
C THR A 29 -7.90 -10.91 -0.52
N GLY A 30 -8.55 -9.99 0.21
CA GLY A 30 -8.53 -9.93 1.67
C GLY A 30 -7.31 -9.27 2.28
N GLY A 31 -6.29 -8.88 1.49
CA GLY A 31 -5.16 -8.07 1.94
C GLY A 31 -5.50 -6.57 1.94
N HIS A 32 -4.87 -5.83 2.86
CA HIS A 32 -5.01 -4.38 2.98
C HIS A 32 -3.65 -3.69 3.15
N GLN A 33 -3.46 -2.56 2.46
CA GLN A 33 -2.32 -1.65 2.68
C GLN A 33 -2.84 -0.25 3.02
N GLU A 34 -2.46 0.27 4.18
CA GLU A 34 -2.66 1.66 4.57
C GLU A 34 -1.39 2.47 4.29
N VAL A 35 -1.52 3.62 3.62
CA VAL A 35 -0.40 4.52 3.33
C VAL A 35 -0.72 5.90 3.86
N SER A 36 0.09 6.39 4.79
CA SER A 36 -0.18 7.66 5.47
C SER A 36 1.10 8.39 5.90
N GLY A 37 1.02 9.70 6.03
CA GLY A 37 2.11 10.53 6.52
C GLY A 37 2.29 10.41 8.03
N HIS A 38 3.53 10.55 8.49
CA HIS A 38 3.88 10.64 9.91
C HIS A 38 4.74 11.87 10.17
N GLY A 39 4.18 12.88 10.85
CA GLY A 39 4.83 14.16 11.09
C GLY A 39 5.21 14.85 9.77
N SER A 40 6.48 15.22 9.61
CA SER A 40 6.99 15.85 8.37
C SER A 40 7.30 14.84 7.25
N TYR A 41 6.93 13.57 7.41
CA TYR A 41 7.30 12.50 6.50
C TYR A 41 6.08 11.92 5.80
N GLN A 42 6.12 11.89 4.48
CA GLN A 42 5.08 11.25 3.67
C GLN A 42 5.23 9.72 3.72
N GLY A 43 4.10 9.01 3.73
CA GLY A 43 4.07 7.58 3.43
C GLY A 43 4.09 7.39 1.92
N GLN A 44 4.86 6.44 1.40
CA GLN A 44 4.97 6.21 -0.03
C GLN A 44 4.77 4.73 -0.37
N ALA A 45 3.84 4.45 -1.28
CA ALA A 45 3.71 3.16 -1.94
C ALA A 45 4.06 3.30 -3.42
N ASN A 46 5.01 2.51 -3.90
CA ASN A 46 5.48 2.57 -5.27
C ASN A 46 5.23 1.23 -5.94
N ASN A 47 4.63 1.24 -7.13
CA ASN A 47 4.40 0.07 -7.96
C ASN A 47 3.58 -1.02 -7.25
N THR A 48 2.61 -0.64 -6.42
CA THR A 48 1.68 -1.59 -5.81
C THR A 48 0.81 -2.25 -6.89
N VAL A 49 0.65 -3.56 -6.82
CA VAL A 49 -0.30 -4.34 -7.62
C VAL A 49 -1.42 -4.79 -6.70
N ILE A 50 -2.66 -4.41 -6.99
CA ILE A 50 -3.85 -4.79 -6.23
C ILE A 50 -4.64 -5.82 -7.03
N ASN A 51 -4.77 -7.04 -6.53
CA ASN A 51 -5.42 -8.17 -7.18
C ASN A 51 -6.57 -8.72 -6.31
N GLY A 52 -7.63 -7.91 -6.20
CA GLY A 52 -8.81 -8.20 -5.37
C GLY A 52 -8.69 -7.75 -3.90
N GLY A 53 -7.53 -7.24 -3.47
CA GLY A 53 -7.35 -6.60 -2.16
C GLY A 53 -7.66 -5.11 -2.16
N SER A 54 -7.22 -4.40 -1.12
CA SER A 54 -7.44 -2.96 -0.99
C SER A 54 -6.19 -2.17 -0.58
N GLN A 55 -6.06 -0.96 -1.11
CA GLN A 55 -5.10 0.04 -0.69
C GLN A 55 -5.83 1.32 -0.26
N THR A 56 -5.54 1.83 0.92
CA THR A 56 -6.08 3.10 1.42
C THR A 56 -4.97 4.13 1.53
N ILE A 57 -5.16 5.30 0.94
CA ILE A 57 -4.21 6.42 0.95
C ILE A 57 -4.79 7.56 1.80
N SER A 58 -4.34 7.66 3.04
CA SER A 58 -4.75 8.72 3.96
C SER A 58 -3.86 9.97 3.84
N GLU A 59 -4.13 10.98 4.67
CA GLU A 59 -3.39 12.25 4.69
C GLU A 59 -1.86 12.05 4.72
N GLY A 60 -1.17 12.73 3.81
CA GLY A 60 0.29 12.62 3.68
C GLY A 60 0.79 11.30 3.06
N GLY A 61 -0.11 10.41 2.68
CA GLY A 61 0.18 9.23 1.86
C GLY A 61 0.30 9.58 0.38
N ILE A 62 1.20 8.90 -0.31
CA ILE A 62 1.44 9.02 -1.75
C ILE A 62 1.53 7.62 -2.32
N SER A 63 0.79 7.35 -3.39
CA SER A 63 0.87 6.10 -4.12
C SER A 63 1.19 6.36 -5.58
N THR A 64 2.25 5.74 -6.10
CA THR A 64 2.72 5.96 -7.46
C THR A 64 2.81 4.65 -8.24
N GLY A 65 2.32 4.66 -9.48
CA GLY A 65 2.38 3.49 -10.36
C GLY A 65 1.55 2.30 -9.87
N THR A 66 0.48 2.53 -9.11
CA THR A 66 -0.45 1.47 -8.70
C THR A 66 -1.14 0.86 -9.90
N ILE A 67 -1.16 -0.47 -9.95
CA ILE A 67 -1.92 -1.26 -10.92
C ILE A 67 -3.05 -1.93 -10.16
N ILE A 68 -4.29 -1.70 -10.58
CA ILE A 68 -5.49 -2.29 -9.96
C ILE A 68 -6.08 -3.30 -10.94
N ASN A 69 -6.05 -4.57 -10.54
CA ASN A 69 -6.65 -5.70 -11.24
C ASN A 69 -8.01 -6.07 -10.61
N ASP A 70 -8.70 -7.06 -11.19
CA ASP A 70 -10.12 -7.31 -10.99
C ASP A 70 -10.57 -7.38 -9.52
N LYS A 71 -11.61 -6.60 -9.19
CA LYS A 71 -12.17 -6.35 -7.83
C LYS A 71 -11.23 -5.68 -6.82
N GLY A 72 -10.02 -5.31 -7.20
CA GLY A 72 -9.13 -4.51 -6.35
C GLY A 72 -9.69 -3.10 -6.13
N THR A 73 -9.43 -2.52 -4.96
CA THR A 73 -9.83 -1.14 -4.67
C THR A 73 -8.65 -0.30 -4.20
N MET A 74 -8.68 0.96 -4.59
CA MET A 74 -7.81 2.00 -4.06
C MET A 74 -8.68 3.20 -3.69
N SER A 75 -8.55 3.69 -2.46
CA SER A 75 -9.30 4.84 -1.96
C SER A 75 -8.40 5.86 -1.29
#